data_AF-A0A3D4QN92-F1
#
_entry.id   AF-A0A3D4QN92-F1
#
_cell.length_a   1.000
_cell.length_b   1.000
_cell.length_c   1.000
_cell.angle_alpha   90.00
_cell.angle_beta   90.00
_cell.angle_gamma   90.00
#
_symmetry.space_group_name_H-M   'P 1'
#
loop_
_entity.id
_entity.type
_entity.pdbx_description
1 polymer ?
#
loop_
_entity_poly.entity_id
_entity_poly.type
_entity_poly.pdbx_seq_one_letter_code
_entity_poly.pdbx_strand_id
1 'polypeptide(L)'
;KWWADTVETIYDYIEDFGGFLVKADSEFRPGPYTYGRNHADGANMLGEVLKPYGGVVIWRCFVYNCIVDWRDRSMDRAMASYDNFKPLDGKFMDNVILQVKNGPVDFQVREPVSPLFGAMEQTNMMVEFQITQEYTGQQKHLCYLVPMWKETLDFDTYAKGEGSFVSKVADGSLFNMRYSGIAGVANVGDSPCWTGHPLAQANLYGFGRLCWNPEMTSKEIADEWTLLTYGNQGEVVMTVTSMLLGSREIYENYTSPLGVGWMVNPGHHYGPNADGYEYSHWGTYHYADLKGIGVDRTSATGTGYTKQYREPAAGIYENIQDCPEKFLLFFHHVSYNHKLKSGKTVIQHIYDIHFKGVEQVKDLLTQWSSLKGKIDEDIYSLVLEKLRIQLRDAKEWRDVINTYFYRKTGIQDIYGRKIYK
;
A
#
# COMPACT_ATOMS: atom_id res chain seq x y z
N LYS A 1 -8.27 13.48 -34.01
CA LYS A 1 -7.70 14.70 -34.63
C LYS A 1 -7.06 15.62 -33.59
N TRP A 2 -7.82 16.20 -32.66
CA TRP A 2 -7.25 17.08 -31.61
C TRP A 2 -6.03 16.47 -30.87
N TRP A 3 -6.13 15.21 -30.43
CA TRP A 3 -5.02 14.51 -29.78
C TRP A 3 -3.82 14.29 -30.69
N ALA A 4 -4.03 14.08 -32.00
CA ALA A 4 -2.95 13.91 -32.95
C ALA A 4 -2.15 15.23 -33.11
N ASP A 5 -2.86 16.35 -33.28
CA ASP A 5 -2.25 17.68 -33.42
C ASP A 5 -1.50 18.10 -32.14
N THR A 6 -2.05 17.73 -30.97
CA THR A 6 -1.42 17.97 -29.67
C THR A 6 -0.14 17.16 -29.51
N VAL A 7 -0.17 15.87 -29.87
CA VAL A 7 1.00 15.00 -29.79
C VAL A 7 2.09 15.45 -30.75
N GLU A 8 1.75 15.78 -32.00
CA GLU A 8 2.69 16.37 -32.97
C GLU A 8 3.40 17.59 -32.37
N THR A 9 2.63 18.52 -31.79
CA THR A 9 3.20 19.69 -31.12
C THR A 9 4.13 19.30 -29.98
N ILE A 10 3.79 18.32 -29.14
CA ILE A 10 4.66 17.91 -28.03
C ILE A 10 6.00 17.38 -28.55
N TYR A 11 5.98 16.53 -29.58
CA TYR A 11 7.20 15.95 -30.14
C TYR A 11 8.05 16.97 -30.92
N ASP A 12 7.45 18.04 -31.46
CA ASP A 12 8.22 19.17 -32.00
C ASP A 12 9.07 19.87 -30.92
N TYR A 13 8.64 19.86 -29.66
CA TYR A 13 9.40 20.43 -28.54
C TYR A 13 10.28 19.41 -27.82
N ILE A 14 9.87 18.14 -27.77
CA ILE A 14 10.50 17.08 -26.99
C ILE A 14 10.50 15.79 -27.84
N GLU A 15 11.51 15.64 -28.70
CA GLU A 15 11.60 14.54 -29.67
C GLU A 15 11.55 13.15 -29.04
N ASP A 16 12.07 13.00 -27.82
CA ASP A 16 12.11 11.75 -27.06
C ASP A 16 11.05 11.68 -25.94
N PHE A 17 9.96 12.44 -26.07
CA PHE A 17 8.88 12.42 -25.08
C PHE A 17 8.35 11.00 -24.85
N GLY A 18 8.34 10.58 -23.58
CA GLY A 18 7.97 9.20 -23.22
C GLY A 18 6.50 8.85 -23.45
N GLY A 19 5.59 9.82 -23.26
CA GLY A 19 4.16 9.63 -23.44
C GLY A 19 3.31 10.09 -22.25
N PHE A 20 2.14 9.49 -22.07
CA PHE A 20 1.13 9.99 -21.13
C PHE A 20 0.91 9.07 -19.93
N LEU A 21 0.74 9.66 -18.75
CA LEU A 21 0.14 9.02 -17.58
C LEU A 21 -1.31 9.46 -17.44
N VAL A 22 -2.24 8.50 -17.35
CA VAL A 22 -3.68 8.78 -17.37
C VAL A 22 -4.38 8.22 -16.12
N LYS A 23 -5.06 9.10 -15.39
CA LYS A 23 -6.11 8.76 -14.40
C LYS A 23 -7.46 9.16 -15.00
N ALA A 24 -8.31 8.19 -15.30
CA ALA A 24 -9.61 8.39 -15.94
C ALA A 24 -10.71 7.61 -15.20
N ASP A 25 -11.94 8.14 -15.21
CA ASP A 25 -13.13 7.54 -14.58
C ASP A 25 -12.93 7.13 -13.11
N SER A 26 -12.20 7.94 -12.35
CA SER A 26 -11.80 7.66 -10.98
C SER A 26 -11.82 8.93 -10.15
N GLU A 27 -12.48 8.92 -8.98
CA GLU A 27 -12.59 10.06 -8.08
C GLU A 27 -13.06 11.35 -8.79
N PHE A 28 -14.18 11.23 -9.51
CA PHE A 28 -14.81 12.33 -10.28
C PHE A 28 -13.96 12.89 -11.43
N ARG A 29 -12.84 12.24 -11.78
CA ARG A 29 -12.06 12.61 -12.96
C ARG A 29 -12.75 12.08 -14.22
N PRO A 30 -12.84 12.89 -15.30
CA PRO A 30 -13.50 12.48 -16.53
C PRO A 30 -12.74 11.32 -17.20
N GLY A 31 -13.44 10.58 -18.04
CA GLY A 31 -12.86 9.48 -18.78
C GLY A 31 -13.83 8.86 -19.79
N PRO A 32 -13.42 7.76 -20.46
CA PRO A 32 -14.23 7.06 -21.44
C PRO A 32 -15.66 6.71 -21.01
N TYR A 33 -15.89 6.35 -19.73
CA TYR A 33 -17.24 6.00 -19.26
C TYR A 33 -18.24 7.15 -19.41
N THR A 34 -17.77 8.40 -19.32
CA THR A 34 -18.59 9.60 -19.55
C THR A 34 -19.27 9.60 -20.93
N TYR A 35 -18.66 8.92 -21.90
CA TYR A 35 -19.09 8.86 -23.29
C TYR A 35 -19.60 7.47 -23.70
N GLY A 36 -19.88 6.59 -22.73
CA GLY A 36 -20.31 5.21 -23.00
C GLY A 36 -19.23 4.36 -23.67
N ARG A 37 -17.95 4.67 -23.44
CA ARG A 37 -16.79 3.94 -23.99
C ARG A 37 -16.04 3.22 -22.87
N ASN A 38 -15.33 2.13 -23.19
CA ASN A 38 -14.54 1.41 -22.19
C ASN A 38 -13.09 1.96 -22.10
N HIS A 39 -12.31 1.48 -21.13
CA HIS A 39 -10.93 1.91 -20.94
C HIS A 39 -10.00 1.57 -22.12
N ALA A 40 -10.22 0.46 -22.82
CA ALA A 40 -9.42 0.13 -24.01
C ALA A 40 -9.69 1.11 -25.16
N ASP A 41 -10.95 1.52 -25.38
CA ASP A 41 -11.29 2.54 -26.38
C ASP A 41 -10.54 3.87 -26.11
N GLY A 42 -10.55 4.32 -24.84
CA GLY A 42 -9.88 5.54 -24.42
C GLY A 42 -8.36 5.47 -24.50
N ALA A 43 -7.78 4.39 -23.99
CA ALA A 43 -6.34 4.18 -24.00
C ALA A 43 -5.79 4.00 -25.42
N ASN A 44 -6.48 3.23 -26.26
CA ASN A 44 -6.05 2.98 -27.64
C ASN A 44 -6.14 4.23 -28.51
N MET A 45 -7.11 5.12 -28.29
CA MET A 45 -7.18 6.40 -28.99
C MET A 45 -5.93 7.26 -28.72
N LEU A 46 -5.40 7.24 -27.49
CA LEU A 46 -4.12 7.90 -27.15
C LEU A 46 -2.92 7.10 -27.68
N GLY A 47 -2.98 5.77 -27.62
CA GLY A 47 -1.95 4.88 -28.12
C GLY A 47 -1.71 5.05 -29.61
N GLU A 48 -2.77 5.19 -30.40
CA GLU A 48 -2.75 5.41 -31.85
C GLU A 48 -1.98 6.68 -32.22
N VAL A 49 -2.22 7.80 -31.53
CA VAL A 49 -1.56 9.07 -31.86
C VAL A 49 -0.11 9.15 -31.38
N LEU A 50 0.26 8.42 -30.33
CA LEU A 50 1.64 8.34 -29.83
C LEU A 50 2.52 7.36 -30.61
N LYS A 51 1.92 6.33 -31.21
CA LYS A 51 2.63 5.23 -31.87
C LYS A 51 3.66 5.67 -32.94
N PRO A 52 3.39 6.67 -33.81
CA PRO A 52 4.37 7.12 -34.80
C PRO A 52 5.67 7.66 -34.20
N TYR A 53 5.62 8.14 -32.96
CA TYR A 53 6.74 8.74 -32.24
C TYR A 53 7.39 7.79 -31.22
N GLY A 54 6.90 6.55 -31.12
CA GLY A 54 7.39 5.58 -30.14
C GLY A 54 6.92 5.80 -28.69
N GLY A 55 6.02 6.76 -28.45
CA GLY A 55 5.48 7.04 -27.12
C GLY A 55 4.53 5.96 -26.59
N VAL A 56 4.36 5.93 -25.27
CA VAL A 56 3.49 4.98 -24.56
C VAL A 56 2.36 5.66 -23.78
N VAL A 57 1.29 4.92 -23.52
CA VAL A 57 0.20 5.33 -22.62
C VAL A 57 0.28 4.49 -21.36
N ILE A 58 0.61 5.12 -20.24
CA ILE A 58 0.50 4.54 -18.91
C ILE A 58 -0.91 4.82 -18.38
N TRP A 59 -1.77 3.81 -18.40
CA TRP A 59 -3.17 3.92 -18.00
C TRP A 59 -3.38 3.33 -16.61
N ARG A 60 -3.78 4.16 -15.64
CA ARG A 60 -3.93 3.71 -14.25
C ARG A 60 -5.19 2.88 -14.06
N CYS A 61 -5.06 1.74 -13.39
CA CYS A 61 -6.16 0.85 -13.03
C CYS A 61 -6.78 1.16 -11.66
N PHE A 62 -6.45 2.31 -11.06
CA PHE A 62 -7.09 2.81 -9.85
C PHE A 62 -8.49 3.36 -10.17
N VAL A 63 -9.41 2.46 -10.48
CA VAL A 63 -10.80 2.73 -10.90
C VAL A 63 -11.72 1.92 -9.99
N TYR A 64 -12.68 2.60 -9.39
CA TYR A 64 -13.69 2.01 -8.51
C TYR A 64 -14.92 2.91 -8.44
N ASN A 65 -16.06 2.37 -8.01
CA ASN A 65 -17.21 3.21 -7.70
C ASN A 65 -16.88 4.05 -6.46
N CYS A 66 -16.68 5.35 -6.65
CA CYS A 66 -16.41 6.29 -5.56
C CYS A 66 -17.67 6.90 -4.94
N ILE A 67 -18.86 6.40 -5.29
CA ILE A 67 -20.17 6.78 -4.74
C ILE A 67 -20.92 5.50 -4.33
N VAL A 68 -20.33 4.72 -3.42
CA VAL A 68 -20.91 3.49 -2.87
C VAL A 68 -21.94 3.85 -1.80
N ASP A 69 -23.08 3.15 -1.76
CA ASP A 69 -23.94 3.16 -0.58
C ASP A 69 -23.32 2.24 0.48
N TRP A 70 -22.88 2.76 1.63
CA TRP A 70 -22.31 1.97 2.73
C TRP A 70 -23.24 0.85 3.24
N ARG A 71 -24.54 0.93 2.94
CA ARG A 71 -25.53 -0.11 3.26
C ARG A 71 -25.41 -1.33 2.35
N ASP A 72 -24.93 -1.15 1.12
CA ASP A 72 -24.76 -2.23 0.16
C ASP A 72 -23.46 -2.99 0.41
N ARG A 73 -23.57 -4.07 1.18
CA ARG A 73 -22.45 -4.95 1.50
C ARG A 73 -22.09 -5.92 0.38
N SER A 74 -22.85 -5.95 -0.71
CA SER A 74 -22.50 -6.77 -1.89
C SER A 74 -21.48 -6.09 -2.79
N MET A 75 -21.37 -4.76 -2.71
CA MET A 75 -20.36 -4.00 -3.41
C MET A 75 -19.02 -4.00 -2.67
N ASP A 76 -17.96 -4.45 -3.35
CA ASP A 76 -16.60 -4.44 -2.80
C ASP A 76 -15.67 -3.59 -3.66
N ARG A 77 -15.10 -2.54 -3.06
CA ARG A 77 -14.08 -1.71 -3.71
C ARG A 77 -12.86 -2.53 -4.12
N ALA A 78 -12.48 -3.55 -3.35
CA ALA A 78 -11.31 -4.37 -3.66
C ALA A 78 -11.46 -5.17 -4.97
N MET A 79 -12.70 -5.49 -5.38
CA MET A 79 -12.97 -6.21 -6.61
C MET A 79 -12.88 -5.33 -7.86
N ALA A 80 -13.04 -4.02 -7.70
CA ALA A 80 -13.36 -3.12 -8.80
C ALA A 80 -12.29 -3.08 -9.89
N SER A 81 -11.01 -2.98 -9.52
CA SER A 81 -9.93 -2.90 -10.51
C SER A 81 -9.89 -4.14 -11.39
N TYR A 82 -10.01 -5.33 -10.80
CA TYR A 82 -10.05 -6.58 -11.54
C TYR A 82 -11.26 -6.65 -12.47
N ASP A 83 -12.46 -6.37 -11.96
CA ASP A 83 -13.70 -6.49 -12.72
C ASP A 83 -13.77 -5.50 -13.90
N ASN A 84 -13.16 -4.33 -13.77
CA ASN A 84 -13.10 -3.33 -14.84
C ASN A 84 -12.10 -3.69 -15.94
N PHE A 85 -10.95 -4.28 -15.59
CA PHE A 85 -9.83 -4.44 -16.53
C PHE A 85 -9.65 -5.87 -17.04
N LYS A 86 -9.94 -6.92 -16.25
CA LYS A 86 -9.76 -8.32 -16.69
C LYS A 86 -10.55 -8.64 -17.97
N PRO A 87 -11.82 -8.20 -18.15
CA PRO A 87 -12.56 -8.43 -19.40
C PRO A 87 -12.00 -7.69 -20.63
N LEU A 88 -11.01 -6.82 -20.45
CA LEU A 88 -10.35 -6.04 -21.49
C LEU A 88 -8.97 -6.59 -21.88
N ASP A 89 -8.53 -7.70 -21.29
CA ASP A 89 -7.27 -8.33 -21.63
C ASP A 89 -7.18 -8.66 -23.14
N GLY A 90 -6.07 -8.26 -23.78
CA GLY A 90 -5.84 -8.42 -25.21
C GLY A 90 -6.56 -7.38 -26.10
N LYS A 91 -7.28 -6.42 -25.53
CA LYS A 91 -7.93 -5.32 -26.29
C LYS A 91 -7.11 -4.04 -26.34
N PHE A 92 -6.03 -3.95 -25.56
CA PHE A 92 -5.17 -2.78 -25.52
C PHE A 92 -4.10 -2.84 -26.61
N MET A 93 -3.72 -1.68 -27.15
CA MET A 93 -2.60 -1.57 -28.09
C MET A 93 -1.26 -1.90 -27.43
N ASP A 94 -0.27 -2.24 -28.26
CA ASP A 94 1.05 -2.70 -27.83
C ASP A 94 1.89 -1.64 -27.09
N ASN A 95 1.54 -0.36 -27.21
CA ASN A 95 2.14 0.77 -26.49
C ASN A 95 1.27 1.30 -25.34
N VAL A 96 0.23 0.57 -24.92
CA VAL A 96 -0.54 0.86 -23.71
C VAL A 96 -0.04 -0.05 -22.58
N ILE A 97 0.18 0.53 -21.41
CA ILE A 97 0.67 -0.15 -20.19
C ILE A 97 -0.33 0.11 -19.08
N LEU A 98 -0.87 -0.94 -18.47
CA LEU A 98 -1.74 -0.82 -17.31
C LEU A 98 -0.90 -0.64 -16.04
N GLN A 99 -1.08 0.50 -15.36
CA GLN A 99 -0.41 0.79 -14.09
C GLN A 99 -1.33 0.44 -12.91
N VAL A 100 -0.93 -0.55 -12.12
CA VAL A 100 -1.75 -1.14 -11.06
C VAL A 100 -1.08 -0.94 -9.71
N LYS A 101 -1.81 -0.45 -8.70
CA LYS A 101 -1.29 -0.33 -7.34
C LYS A 101 -0.92 -1.71 -6.76
N ASN A 102 0.01 -1.73 -5.81
CA ASN A 102 0.44 -2.96 -5.14
C ASN A 102 -0.71 -3.74 -4.47
N GLY A 103 -1.72 -3.04 -3.96
CA GLY A 103 -2.94 -3.62 -3.41
C GLY A 103 -4.21 -3.09 -4.09
N PRO A 104 -5.34 -3.80 -3.91
CA PRO A 104 -6.58 -3.53 -4.63
C PRO A 104 -7.35 -2.31 -4.10
N VAL A 105 -6.91 -1.72 -2.99
CA VAL A 105 -7.61 -0.62 -2.34
C VAL A 105 -6.87 0.68 -2.57
N ASP A 106 -5.98 1.12 -1.68
CA ASP A 106 -5.36 2.44 -1.74
C ASP A 106 -4.17 2.62 -0.78
N PHE A 107 -3.05 1.93 -1.06
CA PHE A 107 -1.77 2.17 -0.39
C PHE A 107 -1.82 2.11 1.15
N GLN A 108 -2.73 1.32 1.72
CA GLN A 108 -2.81 1.15 3.16
C GLN A 108 -1.52 0.52 3.71
N VAL A 109 -1.31 0.63 5.03
CA VAL A 109 -0.11 0.09 5.72
C VAL A 109 0.16 -1.38 5.35
N ARG A 110 -0.91 -2.13 5.11
CA ARG A 110 -0.89 -3.50 4.62
C ARG A 110 -2.13 -3.78 3.80
N GLU A 111 -1.92 -4.31 2.61
CA GLU A 111 -2.96 -4.84 1.71
C GLU A 111 -2.47 -6.16 1.11
N PRO A 112 -3.38 -7.10 0.77
CA PRO A 112 -3.00 -8.20 -0.11
C PRO A 112 -2.70 -7.67 -1.51
N VAL A 113 -2.01 -8.48 -2.32
CA VAL A 113 -1.55 -8.08 -3.65
C VAL A 113 -2.72 -7.94 -4.62
N SER A 114 -2.72 -6.90 -5.45
CA SER A 114 -3.76 -6.72 -6.49
C SER A 114 -3.91 -7.96 -7.38
N PRO A 115 -5.11 -8.56 -7.51
CA PRO A 115 -5.30 -9.79 -8.29
C PRO A 115 -5.14 -9.62 -9.80
N LEU A 116 -5.03 -8.38 -10.29
CA LEU A 116 -4.71 -8.11 -11.70
C LEU A 116 -3.31 -8.61 -12.07
N PHE A 117 -2.36 -8.63 -11.13
CA PHE A 117 -1.05 -9.21 -11.36
C PHE A 117 -1.19 -10.72 -11.57
N GLY A 118 -0.83 -11.20 -12.76
CA GLY A 118 -1.02 -12.61 -13.16
C GLY A 118 -2.37 -12.91 -13.82
N ALA A 119 -3.29 -11.94 -13.87
CA ALA A 119 -4.57 -12.11 -14.55
C ALA A 119 -4.60 -11.53 -15.96
N MET A 120 -3.78 -10.51 -16.26
CA MET A 120 -3.70 -9.91 -17.60
C MET A 120 -2.56 -10.56 -18.40
N GLU A 121 -2.87 -11.52 -19.25
CA GLU A 121 -1.85 -12.34 -19.93
C GLU A 121 -1.47 -11.79 -21.31
N GLN A 122 -2.27 -10.87 -21.86
CA GLN A 122 -2.09 -10.29 -23.20
C GLN A 122 -1.98 -8.75 -23.17
N THR A 123 -1.70 -8.18 -22.00
CA THR A 123 -1.66 -6.74 -21.80
C THR A 123 -0.44 -6.34 -20.98
N ASN A 124 0.33 -5.35 -21.45
CA ASN A 124 1.46 -4.79 -20.71
C ASN A 124 1.02 -4.27 -19.35
N MET A 125 1.82 -4.50 -18.31
CA MET A 125 1.49 -4.11 -16.95
C MET A 125 2.71 -3.59 -16.20
N MET A 126 2.47 -2.64 -15.29
CA MET A 126 3.47 -2.15 -14.35
C MET A 126 2.88 -1.98 -12.95
N VAL A 127 3.73 -2.13 -11.94
CA VAL A 127 3.35 -1.94 -10.53
C VAL A 127 3.45 -0.47 -10.15
N GLU A 128 2.49 0.04 -9.40
CA GLU A 128 2.55 1.36 -8.77
C GLU A 128 2.72 1.21 -7.25
N PHE A 129 3.76 1.82 -6.72
CA PHE A 129 4.00 1.97 -5.29
C PHE A 129 3.85 3.43 -4.86
N GLN A 130 3.54 3.64 -3.58
CA GLN A 130 3.58 4.96 -2.96
C GLN A 130 4.84 5.12 -2.13
N ILE A 131 5.74 6.03 -2.53
CA ILE A 131 6.94 6.37 -1.74
C ILE A 131 6.57 7.42 -0.69
N THR A 132 5.74 8.40 -1.08
CA THR A 132 5.13 9.34 -0.13
C THR A 132 4.24 8.57 0.85
N GLN A 133 4.28 8.94 2.12
CA GLN A 133 3.70 8.13 3.18
C GLN A 133 2.26 8.55 3.52
N GLU A 134 1.34 8.58 2.57
CA GLU A 134 -0.02 9.10 2.80
C GLU A 134 -0.72 8.42 3.99
N TYR A 135 -0.77 7.08 3.97
CA TYR A 135 -1.35 6.25 5.04
C TYR A 135 -0.29 5.64 5.98
N THR A 136 0.99 5.84 5.68
CA THR A 136 2.13 5.29 6.42
C THR A 136 2.89 6.34 7.22
N GLY A 137 2.20 7.42 7.63
CA GLY A 137 2.67 8.35 8.66
C GLY A 137 3.23 9.69 8.16
N GLN A 138 3.06 10.00 6.88
CA GLN A 138 3.29 11.31 6.23
C GLN A 138 4.66 11.91 6.48
N GLN A 139 5.69 11.07 6.52
CA GLN A 139 7.06 11.44 6.90
C GLN A 139 7.14 12.20 8.25
N LYS A 140 6.14 12.06 9.11
CA LYS A 140 6.21 12.38 10.54
C LYS A 140 6.62 11.13 11.34
N HIS A 141 6.19 9.96 10.88
CA HIS A 141 6.54 8.68 11.44
C HIS A 141 7.58 8.00 10.55
N LEU A 142 8.58 7.36 11.17
CA LEU A 142 9.48 6.48 10.45
C LEU A 142 8.71 5.27 9.92
N CYS A 143 8.74 5.05 8.61
CA CYS A 143 8.19 3.86 7.96
C CYS A 143 9.00 3.54 6.69
N TYR A 144 9.91 2.57 6.80
CA TYR A 144 10.69 2.07 5.69
C TYR A 144 9.86 1.07 4.88
N LEU A 145 9.57 1.43 3.62
CA LEU A 145 8.56 0.77 2.79
C LEU A 145 9.13 -0.37 1.93
N VAL A 146 10.46 -0.49 1.83
CA VAL A 146 11.12 -1.54 1.03
C VAL A 146 10.68 -2.96 1.43
N PRO A 147 10.52 -3.32 2.73
CA PRO A 147 9.91 -4.60 3.10
C PRO A 147 8.50 -4.83 2.52
N MET A 148 7.66 -3.81 2.43
CA MET A 148 6.32 -3.91 1.82
C MET A 148 6.39 -4.17 0.32
N TRP A 149 7.28 -3.47 -0.37
CA TRP A 149 7.45 -3.64 -1.80
C TRP A 149 8.03 -5.01 -2.13
N LYS A 150 8.96 -5.51 -1.31
CA LYS A 150 9.45 -6.89 -1.42
C LYS A 150 8.34 -7.92 -1.20
N GLU A 151 7.55 -7.79 -0.13
CA GLU A 151 6.39 -8.68 0.07
C GLU A 151 5.45 -8.71 -1.14
N THR A 152 5.30 -7.58 -1.84
CA THR A 152 4.50 -7.51 -3.08
C THR A 152 5.21 -8.19 -4.23
N LEU A 153 6.47 -7.87 -4.49
CA LEU A 153 7.26 -8.37 -5.62
C LEU A 153 7.52 -9.88 -5.52
N ASP A 154 7.69 -10.38 -4.30
CA ASP A 154 7.96 -11.78 -3.97
C ASP A 154 6.65 -12.60 -3.83
N PHE A 155 5.48 -12.00 -4.03
CA PHE A 155 4.21 -12.71 -4.01
C PHE A 155 4.05 -13.56 -5.27
N ASP A 156 3.88 -14.86 -5.11
CA ASP A 156 3.59 -15.79 -6.20
C ASP A 156 2.11 -15.75 -6.57
N THR A 157 1.81 -15.33 -7.80
CA THR A 157 0.45 -15.24 -8.33
C THR A 157 -0.08 -16.59 -8.82
N TYR A 158 0.80 -17.58 -8.99
CA TYR A 158 0.52 -18.88 -9.60
C TYR A 158 -0.10 -18.80 -11.01
N ALA A 159 0.06 -17.67 -11.71
CA ALA A 159 -0.53 -17.44 -13.02
C ALA A 159 -0.14 -18.47 -14.08
N LYS A 160 1.12 -18.91 -14.07
CA LYS A 160 1.65 -20.01 -14.89
C LYS A 160 2.22 -21.13 -14.02
N GLY A 161 1.56 -21.41 -12.90
CA GLY A 161 2.06 -22.32 -11.86
C GLY A 161 3.05 -21.66 -10.92
N GLU A 162 3.68 -22.45 -10.07
CA GLU A 162 4.65 -21.99 -9.07
C GLU A 162 5.81 -21.20 -9.72
N GLY A 163 6.26 -20.15 -9.04
CA GLY A 163 7.28 -19.23 -9.50
C GLY A 163 6.76 -18.11 -10.39
N SER A 164 5.45 -17.81 -10.35
CA SER A 164 4.80 -16.71 -11.09
C SER A 164 4.76 -15.43 -10.25
N PHE A 165 5.93 -14.99 -9.76
CA PHE A 165 6.05 -13.83 -8.89
C PHE A 165 5.61 -12.51 -9.56
N VAL A 166 5.10 -11.57 -8.76
CA VAL A 166 4.78 -10.21 -9.25
C VAL A 166 6.01 -9.52 -9.84
N SER A 167 7.21 -9.78 -9.33
CA SER A 167 8.47 -9.30 -9.95
C SER A 167 8.60 -9.71 -11.42
N LYS A 168 8.16 -10.92 -11.78
CA LYS A 168 8.15 -11.41 -13.17
C LYS A 168 7.03 -10.82 -14.03
N VAL A 169 5.97 -10.29 -13.39
CA VAL A 169 4.98 -9.46 -14.08
C VAL A 169 5.59 -8.08 -14.35
N ALA A 170 6.26 -7.50 -13.35
CA ALA A 170 6.86 -6.18 -13.43
C ALA A 170 8.03 -6.12 -14.42
N ASP A 171 8.86 -7.16 -14.52
CA ASP A 171 9.94 -7.25 -15.51
C ASP A 171 9.48 -7.76 -16.90
N GLY A 172 8.20 -8.16 -17.01
CA GLY A 172 7.56 -8.60 -18.25
C GLY A 172 7.87 -10.03 -18.66
N SER A 173 8.78 -10.73 -17.97
CA SER A 173 9.25 -12.08 -18.33
C SER A 173 8.17 -13.15 -18.22
N LEU A 174 7.18 -13.00 -17.33
CA LEU A 174 6.13 -14.00 -17.12
C LEU A 174 5.22 -14.17 -18.34
N PHE A 175 4.93 -13.08 -19.05
CA PHE A 175 4.03 -13.08 -20.21
C PHE A 175 4.66 -12.53 -21.50
N ASN A 176 5.98 -12.32 -21.52
CA ASN A 176 6.72 -11.75 -22.66
C ASN A 176 6.16 -10.38 -23.07
N MET A 177 5.97 -9.50 -22.09
CA MET A 177 5.45 -8.14 -22.30
C MET A 177 6.53 -7.24 -22.89
N ARG A 178 6.14 -6.42 -23.87
CA ARG A 178 7.05 -5.49 -24.55
C ARG A 178 7.45 -4.34 -23.62
N TYR A 179 6.47 -3.85 -22.85
CA TYR A 179 6.67 -2.79 -21.87
C TYR A 179 6.11 -3.25 -20.54
N SER A 180 6.88 -3.03 -19.48
CA SER A 180 6.50 -3.32 -18.11
C SER A 180 7.40 -2.53 -17.18
N GLY A 181 7.11 -2.52 -15.89
CA GLY A 181 8.03 -1.95 -14.92
C GLY A 181 7.39 -1.66 -13.57
N ILE A 182 7.96 -0.65 -12.90
CA ILE A 182 7.52 -0.18 -11.59
C ILE A 182 7.51 1.36 -11.61
N ALA A 183 6.46 1.95 -11.07
CA ALA A 183 6.30 3.39 -10.84
C ALA A 183 6.19 3.67 -9.34
N GLY A 184 6.68 4.83 -8.92
CA GLY A 184 6.67 5.27 -7.53
C GLY A 184 6.12 6.68 -7.39
N VAL A 185 5.09 6.86 -6.57
CA VAL A 185 4.59 8.20 -6.23
C VAL A 185 5.60 8.87 -5.31
N ALA A 186 6.32 9.88 -5.83
CA ALA A 186 7.47 10.50 -5.21
C ALA A 186 7.18 11.08 -3.80
N ASN A 187 8.19 11.03 -2.92
CA ASN A 187 8.13 11.57 -1.55
C ASN A 187 8.95 12.85 -1.33
N VAL A 188 9.38 13.50 -2.42
CA VAL A 188 10.23 14.69 -2.37
C VAL A 188 9.43 15.98 -2.47
N GLY A 189 9.98 17.04 -1.89
CA GLY A 189 9.53 18.42 -2.00
C GLY A 189 10.69 19.37 -1.78
N ASP A 190 10.40 20.62 -1.44
CA ASP A 190 11.37 21.70 -1.24
C ASP A 190 12.02 21.72 0.17
N SER A 191 11.74 20.72 0.99
CA SER A 191 12.40 20.54 2.29
C SER A 191 13.93 20.43 2.11
N PRO A 192 14.76 20.95 3.04
CA PRO A 192 16.22 20.82 2.94
C PRO A 192 16.72 19.37 2.87
N CYS A 193 16.00 18.41 3.43
CA CYS A 193 16.30 16.98 3.30
C CYS A 193 15.47 16.28 2.21
N TRP A 194 14.77 17.03 1.35
CA TRP A 194 13.87 16.62 0.28
C TRP A 194 12.62 15.89 0.74
N THR A 195 12.74 14.91 1.62
CA THR A 195 11.67 13.97 1.99
C THR A 195 10.93 14.35 3.28
N GLY A 196 11.24 15.50 3.89
CA GLY A 196 10.66 15.98 5.15
C GLY A 196 11.12 15.23 6.40
N HIS A 197 11.33 13.91 6.30
CA HIS A 197 12.03 13.08 7.28
C HIS A 197 13.35 12.61 6.68
N PRO A 198 14.52 12.85 7.31
CA PRO A 198 15.81 12.43 6.76
C PRO A 198 15.89 10.92 6.45
N LEU A 199 15.42 10.09 7.38
CA LEU A 199 15.35 8.63 7.16
C LEU A 199 14.37 8.19 6.05
N ALA A 200 13.45 9.04 5.58
CA ALA A 200 12.57 8.69 4.46
C ALA A 200 13.26 8.78 3.08
N GLN A 201 14.48 9.34 3.00
CA GLN A 201 15.33 9.23 1.81
C GLN A 201 15.64 7.76 1.49
N ALA A 202 15.70 6.89 2.50
CA ALA A 202 15.88 5.45 2.33
C ALA A 202 14.75 4.82 1.50
N ASN A 203 13.53 5.36 1.54
CA ASN A 203 12.41 4.87 0.71
C ASN A 203 12.63 5.20 -0.77
N LEU A 204 13.06 6.43 -1.09
CA LEU A 204 13.36 6.81 -2.48
C LEU A 204 14.57 6.02 -3.02
N TYR A 205 15.61 5.87 -2.19
CA TYR A 205 16.77 5.06 -2.53
C TYR A 205 16.39 3.61 -2.81
N GLY A 206 15.69 2.98 -1.86
CA GLY A 206 15.30 1.59 -1.97
C GLY A 206 14.29 1.32 -3.08
N PHE A 207 13.43 2.29 -3.40
CA PHE A 207 12.57 2.23 -4.58
C PHE A 207 13.40 2.08 -5.86
N GLY A 208 14.42 2.93 -6.03
CA GLY A 208 15.33 2.86 -7.18
C GLY A 208 16.09 1.53 -7.24
N ARG A 209 16.56 1.03 -6.08
CA ARG A 209 17.25 -0.27 -6.01
C ARG A 209 16.35 -1.44 -6.40
N LEU A 210 15.11 -1.47 -5.95
CA LEU A 210 14.16 -2.53 -6.33
C LEU A 210 13.68 -2.42 -7.79
N CYS A 211 13.58 -1.21 -8.35
CA CYS A 211 13.33 -1.04 -9.79
C CYS A 211 14.48 -1.61 -10.62
N TRP A 212 15.72 -1.49 -10.12
CA TRP A 212 16.90 -2.02 -10.79
C TRP A 212 17.06 -3.54 -10.61
N ASN A 213 16.90 -4.03 -9.38
CA ASN A 213 17.00 -5.45 -9.06
C ASN A 213 16.02 -5.82 -7.90
N PRO A 214 14.87 -6.46 -8.21
CA PRO A 214 13.89 -6.83 -7.19
C PRO A 214 14.38 -7.94 -6.23
N GLU A 215 15.44 -8.67 -6.59
CA GLU A 215 15.99 -9.74 -5.76
C GLU A 215 16.73 -9.22 -4.52
N MET A 216 17.19 -7.97 -4.54
CA MET A 216 17.89 -7.36 -3.39
C MET A 216 17.03 -7.42 -2.13
N THR A 217 17.63 -7.74 -0.99
CA THR A 217 16.94 -7.77 0.29
C THR A 217 16.75 -6.37 0.86
N SER A 218 15.69 -6.17 1.66
CA SER A 218 15.44 -4.88 2.31
C SER A 218 16.60 -4.46 3.22
N LYS A 219 17.32 -5.44 3.80
CA LYS A 219 18.48 -5.22 4.65
C LYS A 219 19.69 -4.76 3.86
N GLU A 220 20.01 -5.41 2.75
CA GLU A 220 21.12 -4.98 1.88
C GLU A 220 20.92 -3.53 1.41
N ILE A 221 19.70 -3.19 0.99
CA ILE A 221 19.36 -1.83 0.57
C ILE A 221 19.48 -0.84 1.74
N ALA A 222 19.00 -1.21 2.94
CA ALA A 222 19.09 -0.35 4.12
C ALA A 222 20.54 -0.12 4.57
N ASP A 223 21.37 -1.18 4.55
CA ASP A 223 22.80 -1.09 4.86
C ASP A 223 23.52 -0.20 3.85
N GLU A 224 23.28 -0.42 2.55
CA GLU A 224 23.87 0.37 1.47
C GLU A 224 23.51 1.86 1.61
N TRP A 225 22.22 2.19 1.78
CA TRP A 225 21.78 3.57 1.97
C TRP A 225 22.40 4.20 3.22
N THR A 226 22.43 3.46 4.33
CA THR A 226 22.94 3.97 5.61
C THR A 226 24.44 4.26 5.54
N LEU A 227 25.21 3.37 4.90
CA LEU A 227 26.65 3.55 4.66
C LEU A 227 26.94 4.80 3.82
N LEU A 228 26.16 5.02 2.75
CA LEU A 228 26.31 6.18 1.87
C LEU A 228 25.89 7.49 2.55
N THR A 229 24.91 7.44 3.45
CA THR A 229 24.31 8.64 4.06
C THR A 229 25.01 9.08 5.34
N TYR A 230 25.42 8.11 6.18
CA TYR A 230 25.95 8.39 7.52
C TYR A 230 27.39 7.87 7.74
N GLY A 231 28.01 7.30 6.71
CA GLY A 231 29.37 6.78 6.75
C GLY A 231 29.47 5.38 7.34
N ASN A 232 30.70 4.94 7.61
CA ASN A 232 31.03 3.54 7.92
C ASN A 232 31.20 3.24 9.41
N GLN A 233 30.74 4.12 10.31
CA GLN A 233 30.76 3.83 11.74
C GLN A 233 29.79 2.67 12.04
N GLY A 234 30.33 1.51 12.41
CA GLY A 234 29.55 0.28 12.53
C GLY A 234 28.33 0.40 13.45
N GLU A 235 28.43 1.14 14.55
CA GLU A 235 27.29 1.39 15.45
C GLU A 235 26.17 2.19 14.78
N VAL A 236 26.50 3.26 14.05
CA VAL A 236 25.51 4.07 13.31
C VAL A 236 24.80 3.20 12.28
N VAL A 237 25.57 2.42 11.51
CA VAL A 237 25.02 1.56 10.46
C VAL A 237 24.05 0.54 11.06
N MET A 238 24.49 -0.20 12.08
CA MET A 238 23.66 -1.22 12.72
C MET A 238 22.37 -0.63 13.32
N THR A 239 22.47 0.50 14.03
CA THR A 239 21.32 1.13 14.67
C THR A 239 20.33 1.66 13.64
N VAL A 240 20.78 2.41 12.63
CA VAL A 240 19.87 2.99 11.62
C VAL A 240 19.24 1.90 10.77
N THR A 241 19.99 0.90 10.31
CA THR A 241 19.43 -0.24 9.58
C THR A 241 18.37 -0.96 10.43
N SER A 242 18.64 -1.20 11.72
CA SER A 242 17.67 -1.86 12.61
C SER A 242 16.39 -1.04 12.76
N MET A 243 16.50 0.28 12.96
CA MET A 243 15.36 1.19 13.01
C MET A 243 14.53 1.13 11.73
N LEU A 244 15.19 1.21 10.56
CA LEU A 244 14.52 1.14 9.26
C LEU A 244 13.75 -0.18 9.11
N LEU A 245 14.41 -1.33 9.28
CA LEU A 245 13.79 -2.64 9.09
C LEU A 245 12.61 -2.91 10.04
N GLY A 246 12.65 -2.39 11.27
CA GLY A 246 11.56 -2.54 12.23
C GLY A 246 10.39 -1.56 12.04
N SER A 247 10.62 -0.45 11.35
CA SER A 247 9.73 0.72 11.41
C SER A 247 8.32 0.50 10.85
N ARG A 248 8.15 -0.26 9.77
CA ARG A 248 6.82 -0.54 9.20
C ARG A 248 5.94 -1.31 10.17
N GLU A 249 6.46 -2.41 10.72
CA GLU A 249 5.73 -3.24 11.69
C GLU A 249 5.40 -2.45 12.97
N ILE A 250 6.29 -1.55 13.38
CA ILE A 250 6.02 -0.63 14.50
C ILE A 250 4.84 0.30 14.17
N TYR A 251 4.82 0.90 12.97
CA TYR A 251 3.71 1.75 12.52
C TYR A 251 2.39 0.97 12.41
N GLU A 252 2.43 -0.25 11.87
CA GLU A 252 1.25 -1.12 11.77
C GLU A 252 0.70 -1.49 13.14
N ASN A 253 1.57 -1.80 14.11
CA ASN A 253 1.15 -2.23 15.45
C ASN A 253 0.23 -1.23 16.16
N TYR A 254 0.40 0.09 15.95
CA TYR A 254 -0.49 1.08 16.55
C TYR A 254 -1.52 1.68 15.58
N THR A 255 -1.66 1.16 14.35
CA THR A 255 -2.66 1.66 13.39
C THR A 255 -3.77 0.64 13.12
N SER A 256 -4.14 0.40 11.87
CA SER A 256 -5.24 -0.51 11.54
C SER A 256 -4.85 -1.98 11.78
N PRO A 257 -5.63 -2.77 12.53
CA PRO A 257 -5.25 -4.13 12.89
C PRO A 257 -5.50 -5.13 11.75
N LEU A 258 -4.65 -6.17 11.69
CA LEU A 258 -4.88 -7.42 10.94
C LEU A 258 -5.30 -7.21 9.46
N GLY A 259 -4.74 -6.17 8.83
CA GLY A 259 -4.93 -5.87 7.41
C GLY A 259 -6.26 -5.20 7.05
N VAL A 260 -7.12 -4.82 8.00
CA VAL A 260 -8.41 -4.19 7.66
C VAL A 260 -8.26 -2.83 6.96
N GLY A 261 -7.12 -2.16 7.16
CA GLY A 261 -6.82 -0.85 6.61
C GLY A 261 -7.63 0.28 7.26
N TRP A 262 -7.50 1.47 6.70
CA TRP A 262 -8.27 2.66 7.05
C TRP A 262 -8.10 3.07 8.51
N MET A 263 -9.20 3.37 9.21
CA MET A 263 -9.20 3.95 10.56
C MET A 263 -8.44 5.28 10.66
N VAL A 264 -8.38 6.05 9.56
CA VAL A 264 -7.72 7.36 9.47
C VAL A 264 -8.72 8.50 9.43
N ASN A 265 -8.28 9.70 9.82
CA ASN A 265 -9.07 10.91 9.65
C ASN A 265 -9.40 11.18 8.16
N PRO A 266 -10.65 11.51 7.82
CA PRO A 266 -11.03 11.87 6.46
C PRO A 266 -10.28 13.09 5.90
N GLY A 267 -10.15 13.13 4.57
CA GLY A 267 -9.52 14.21 3.82
C GLY A 267 -8.00 14.16 3.89
N HIS A 268 -7.41 14.44 5.04
CA HIS A 268 -5.95 14.54 5.17
C HIS A 268 -5.27 13.23 5.60
N HIS A 269 -6.04 12.17 5.89
CA HIS A 269 -5.56 10.79 6.11
C HIS A 269 -4.54 10.59 7.25
N TYR A 270 -4.47 11.55 8.19
CA TYR A 270 -3.48 11.54 9.26
C TYR A 270 -4.11 11.35 10.64
N GLY A 271 -3.60 10.41 11.41
CA GLY A 271 -4.06 10.15 12.77
C GLY A 271 -5.31 9.26 12.83
N PRO A 272 -5.65 8.77 14.03
CA PRO A 272 -6.68 7.77 14.23
C PRO A 272 -8.09 8.35 14.09
N ASN A 273 -8.93 7.65 13.34
CA ASN A 273 -10.38 7.82 13.35
C ASN A 273 -11.01 6.52 12.87
N ALA A 274 -11.36 5.63 13.80
CA ALA A 274 -11.86 4.30 13.48
C ALA A 274 -13.04 4.37 12.48
N ASP A 275 -14.09 5.12 12.83
CA ASP A 275 -15.28 5.27 11.97
C ASP A 275 -15.13 6.38 10.90
N GLY A 276 -13.92 6.90 10.66
CA GLY A 276 -13.69 8.08 9.83
C GLY A 276 -14.37 8.00 8.46
N TYR A 277 -14.29 6.84 7.81
CA TYR A 277 -14.94 6.58 6.53
C TYR A 277 -16.02 5.49 6.57
N GLU A 278 -16.36 4.95 7.75
CA GLU A 278 -17.21 3.76 7.91
C GLU A 278 -18.64 3.96 7.36
N TYR A 279 -19.14 5.20 7.38
CA TYR A 279 -20.45 5.56 6.83
C TYR A 279 -20.36 6.53 5.64
N SER A 280 -19.18 6.58 5.00
CA SER A 280 -18.93 7.39 3.81
C SER A 280 -19.26 6.63 2.52
N HIS A 281 -19.05 7.28 1.38
CA HIS A 281 -19.36 6.72 0.06
C HIS A 281 -18.15 6.08 -0.64
N TRP A 282 -17.03 5.88 0.06
CA TRP A 282 -15.75 5.49 -0.55
C TRP A 282 -15.54 3.98 -0.70
N GLY A 283 -16.41 3.13 -0.15
CA GLY A 283 -16.23 1.67 -0.18
C GLY A 283 -15.14 1.16 0.76
N THR A 284 -15.00 1.77 1.94
CA THR A 284 -13.83 1.63 2.83
C THR A 284 -14.26 1.31 4.25
N TYR A 285 -14.86 0.14 4.42
CA TYR A 285 -15.58 -0.23 5.64
C TYR A 285 -14.86 -1.37 6.36
N HIS A 286 -14.88 -1.33 7.69
CA HIS A 286 -14.38 -2.40 8.55
C HIS A 286 -15.50 -3.19 9.24
N TYR A 287 -16.76 -2.71 9.17
CA TYR A 287 -17.95 -3.38 9.69
C TYR A 287 -17.84 -3.80 11.16
N ALA A 288 -17.20 -2.95 11.97
CA ALA A 288 -17.05 -3.22 13.38
C ALA A 288 -18.41 -3.04 14.05
N ASP A 289 -18.84 -4.01 14.83
CA ASP A 289 -20.04 -3.91 15.67
C ASP A 289 -19.71 -4.33 17.12
N LEU A 290 -20.72 -4.70 17.91
CA LEU A 290 -20.55 -5.14 19.30
C LEU A 290 -19.98 -6.58 19.40
N LYS A 291 -20.03 -7.36 18.32
CA LYS A 291 -19.73 -8.80 18.27
C LYS A 291 -18.48 -9.13 17.46
N GLY A 292 -18.20 -8.39 16.39
CA GLY A 292 -17.10 -8.65 15.48
C GLY A 292 -16.66 -7.46 14.63
N ILE A 293 -15.69 -7.73 13.76
CA ILE A 293 -15.04 -6.78 12.84
C ILE A 293 -14.50 -7.55 11.63
N GLY A 294 -14.30 -6.85 10.51
CA GLY A 294 -13.65 -7.34 9.29
C GLY A 294 -14.58 -7.30 8.09
N VAL A 295 -14.05 -7.57 6.91
CA VAL A 295 -14.83 -7.65 5.67
C VAL A 295 -14.93 -9.10 5.26
N ASP A 296 -16.14 -9.63 5.12
CA ASP A 296 -16.33 -10.97 4.56
C ASP A 296 -16.14 -10.91 3.03
N ARG A 297 -14.95 -11.30 2.59
CA ARG A 297 -14.54 -11.37 1.18
C ARG A 297 -14.51 -12.80 0.66
N THR A 298 -14.98 -13.75 1.47
CA THR A 298 -15.06 -15.15 1.08
C THR A 298 -16.09 -15.35 -0.02
N SER A 299 -15.94 -16.44 -0.75
CA SER A 299 -16.86 -16.87 -1.77
C SER A 299 -18.10 -17.56 -1.23
N ALA A 300 -17.98 -18.16 -0.05
CA ALA A 300 -19.08 -18.87 0.60
C ALA A 300 -20.18 -17.93 1.11
N THR A 301 -19.81 -16.81 1.74
CA THR A 301 -20.75 -15.94 2.44
C THR A 301 -20.55 -14.45 2.17
N GLY A 302 -19.41 -14.07 1.59
CA GLY A 302 -18.99 -12.69 1.40
C GLY A 302 -19.13 -12.16 -0.02
N THR A 303 -18.28 -11.20 -0.35
CA THR A 303 -18.23 -10.54 -1.67
C THR A 303 -17.67 -11.44 -2.78
N GLY A 304 -16.97 -12.53 -2.41
CA GLY A 304 -16.32 -13.42 -3.35
C GLY A 304 -15.03 -12.90 -3.97
N TYR A 305 -14.44 -11.84 -3.41
CA TYR A 305 -13.15 -11.28 -3.86
C TYR A 305 -12.02 -12.32 -3.90
N THR A 306 -12.03 -13.33 -3.01
CA THR A 306 -11.06 -14.44 -3.03
C THR A 306 -10.96 -15.16 -4.38
N LYS A 307 -12.07 -15.25 -5.15
CA LYS A 307 -12.09 -15.85 -6.51
C LYS A 307 -11.26 -15.11 -7.54
N GLN A 308 -10.86 -13.87 -7.28
CA GLN A 308 -10.02 -13.11 -8.21
C GLN A 308 -8.57 -13.60 -8.20
N TYR A 309 -8.15 -14.30 -7.13
CA TYR A 309 -6.86 -14.98 -7.07
C TYR A 309 -6.91 -16.36 -7.73
N ARG A 310 -5.75 -16.88 -8.12
CA ARG A 310 -5.59 -18.29 -8.51
C ARG A 310 -5.26 -19.15 -7.30
N GLU A 311 -5.46 -20.46 -7.42
CA GLU A 311 -4.98 -21.41 -6.42
C GLU A 311 -3.45 -21.49 -6.43
N PRO A 312 -2.81 -21.67 -5.26
CA PRO A 312 -3.39 -21.90 -3.93
C PRO A 312 -3.78 -20.62 -3.17
N ALA A 313 -3.48 -19.42 -3.67
CA ALA A 313 -3.71 -18.18 -2.95
C ALA A 313 -5.21 -17.94 -2.66
N ALA A 314 -6.08 -18.25 -3.62
CA ALA A 314 -7.53 -18.21 -3.44
C ALA A 314 -7.98 -19.06 -2.25
N GLY A 315 -7.61 -20.35 -2.20
CA GLY A 315 -7.94 -21.25 -1.10
C GLY A 315 -7.36 -20.83 0.25
N ILE A 316 -6.13 -20.31 0.27
CA ILE A 316 -5.47 -19.80 1.49
C ILE A 316 -6.25 -18.61 2.07
N TYR A 317 -6.68 -17.66 1.24
CA TYR A 317 -7.44 -16.51 1.72
C TYR A 317 -8.91 -16.86 2.04
N GLU A 318 -9.50 -17.81 1.32
CA GLU A 318 -10.86 -18.31 1.54
C GLU A 318 -10.99 -19.06 2.87
N ASN A 319 -10.00 -19.85 3.27
CA ASN A 319 -10.05 -20.62 4.51
C ASN A 319 -9.51 -19.80 5.68
N ILE A 320 -10.37 -19.50 6.66
CA ILE A 320 -10.00 -18.76 7.87
C ILE A 320 -8.83 -19.38 8.66
N GLN A 321 -8.65 -20.70 8.62
CA GLN A 321 -7.55 -21.39 9.33
C GLN A 321 -6.19 -21.17 8.65
N ASP A 322 -6.21 -21.09 7.33
CA ASP A 322 -5.01 -20.95 6.50
C ASP A 322 -4.65 -19.49 6.25
N CYS A 323 -5.66 -18.60 6.25
CA CYS A 323 -5.51 -17.18 6.01
C CYS A 323 -4.43 -16.57 6.93
N PRO A 324 -3.42 -15.88 6.36
CA PRO A 324 -2.42 -15.19 7.16
C PRO A 324 -3.07 -14.15 8.08
N GLU A 325 -2.74 -14.17 9.37
CA GLU A 325 -3.39 -13.28 10.36
C GLU A 325 -3.26 -11.80 10.01
N LYS A 326 -2.15 -11.42 9.37
CA LYS A 326 -1.89 -10.07 8.88
C LYS A 326 -2.89 -9.58 7.81
N PHE A 327 -3.73 -10.46 7.27
CA PHE A 327 -4.82 -10.16 6.34
C PHE A 327 -6.18 -10.68 6.82
N LEU A 328 -6.29 -11.17 8.05
CA LEU A 328 -7.51 -11.83 8.53
C LEU A 328 -8.73 -10.93 8.38
N LEU A 329 -8.65 -9.67 8.82
CA LEU A 329 -9.78 -8.74 8.79
C LEU A 329 -9.99 -8.11 7.41
N PHE A 330 -9.02 -8.27 6.50
CA PHE A 330 -9.24 -7.96 5.09
C PHE A 330 -10.15 -9.01 4.44
N PHE A 331 -10.02 -10.30 4.79
CA PHE A 331 -10.75 -11.37 4.10
C PHE A 331 -11.96 -11.92 4.86
N HIS A 332 -12.00 -11.77 6.19
CA HIS A 332 -13.01 -12.39 7.05
C HIS A 332 -13.65 -11.38 8.00
N HIS A 333 -14.98 -11.45 8.16
CA HIS A 333 -15.66 -10.86 9.32
C HIS A 333 -15.67 -11.88 10.46
N VAL A 334 -15.07 -11.54 11.59
CA VAL A 334 -14.87 -12.48 12.72
C VAL A 334 -15.33 -11.88 14.03
N SER A 335 -15.73 -12.75 14.96
CA SER A 335 -16.02 -12.32 16.32
C SER A 335 -14.75 -11.82 17.02
N TYR A 336 -14.88 -10.84 17.90
CA TYR A 336 -13.79 -10.39 18.79
C TYR A 336 -13.17 -11.51 19.64
N ASN A 337 -13.94 -12.58 19.92
CA ASN A 337 -13.48 -13.75 20.66
C ASN A 337 -12.76 -14.79 19.78
N HIS A 338 -12.71 -14.61 18.46
CA HIS A 338 -11.98 -15.49 17.55
C HIS A 338 -10.51 -15.58 17.99
N LYS A 339 -9.98 -16.80 18.06
CA LYS A 339 -8.64 -17.09 18.54
C LYS A 339 -7.67 -17.08 17.36
N LEU A 340 -6.70 -16.18 17.45
CA LEU A 340 -5.52 -16.16 16.61
C LEU A 340 -4.61 -17.37 16.92
N LYS A 341 -3.70 -17.71 16.02
CA LYS A 341 -2.62 -18.71 16.13
C LYS A 341 -1.78 -18.51 17.39
N SER A 342 -1.66 -17.25 17.86
CA SER A 342 -1.03 -16.92 19.15
C SER A 342 -1.82 -17.36 20.40
N GLY A 343 -3.04 -17.88 20.24
CA GLY A 343 -3.98 -18.19 21.32
C GLY A 343 -4.71 -16.97 21.90
N LYS A 344 -4.38 -15.76 21.45
CA LYS A 344 -5.05 -14.51 21.85
C LYS A 344 -6.32 -14.30 21.04
N THR A 345 -7.31 -13.65 21.64
CA THR A 345 -8.51 -13.25 20.90
C THR A 345 -8.19 -12.05 19.99
N VAL A 346 -8.99 -11.83 18.95
CA VAL A 346 -8.84 -10.64 18.07
C VAL A 346 -8.83 -9.34 18.88
N ILE A 347 -9.76 -9.17 19.83
CA ILE A 347 -9.79 -7.96 20.67
C ILE A 347 -8.55 -7.81 21.55
N GLN A 348 -8.05 -8.91 22.14
CA GLN A 348 -6.85 -8.84 22.95
C GLN A 348 -5.61 -8.55 22.09
N HIS A 349 -5.55 -9.11 20.88
CA HIS A 349 -4.50 -8.80 19.93
C HIS A 349 -4.48 -7.31 19.58
N ILE A 350 -5.64 -6.72 19.27
CA ILE A 350 -5.78 -5.28 19.02
C ILE A 350 -5.17 -4.49 20.18
N TYR A 351 -5.60 -4.75 21.43
CA TYR A 351 -5.01 -4.05 22.58
C TYR A 351 -3.50 -4.24 22.66
N ASP A 352 -3.01 -5.47 22.51
CA ASP A 352 -1.60 -5.81 22.64
C ASP A 352 -0.72 -5.08 21.64
N ILE A 353 -1.09 -5.08 20.35
CA ILE A 353 -0.28 -4.45 19.32
C ILE A 353 -0.24 -2.93 19.52
N HIS A 354 -1.37 -2.32 19.92
CA HIS A 354 -1.42 -0.86 20.12
C HIS A 354 -0.56 -0.42 21.31
N PHE A 355 -0.56 -1.18 22.41
CA PHE A 355 0.37 -0.94 23.53
C PHE A 355 1.82 -1.19 23.11
N LYS A 356 2.09 -2.32 22.43
CA LYS A 356 3.43 -2.70 21.98
C LYS A 356 4.03 -1.66 21.04
N GLY A 357 3.25 -1.16 20.08
CA GLY A 357 3.70 -0.17 19.10
C GLY A 357 4.21 1.11 19.76
N VAL A 358 3.54 1.60 20.80
CA VAL A 358 4.01 2.77 21.57
C VAL A 358 5.33 2.51 22.27
N GLU A 359 5.51 1.34 22.89
CA GLU A 359 6.79 0.98 23.52
C GLU A 359 7.92 0.87 22.47
N GLN A 360 7.63 0.27 21.31
CA GLN A 360 8.62 0.19 20.23
C GLN A 360 9.02 1.56 19.67
N VAL A 361 8.13 2.55 19.65
CA VAL A 361 8.51 3.93 19.28
C VAL A 361 9.42 4.57 20.34
N LYS A 362 9.25 4.26 21.63
CA LYS A 362 10.21 4.68 22.67
C LYS A 362 11.58 4.02 22.47
N ASP A 363 11.59 2.77 22.00
CA ASP A 363 12.84 2.08 21.66
C ASP A 363 13.53 2.76 20.47
N LEU A 364 12.78 3.16 19.42
CA LEU A 364 13.33 3.96 18.31
C LEU A 364 13.96 5.27 18.79
N LEU A 365 13.31 5.97 19.72
CA LEU A 365 13.86 7.18 20.33
C LEU A 365 15.15 6.89 21.10
N THR A 366 15.21 5.79 21.84
CA THR A 366 16.38 5.38 22.61
C THR A 366 17.55 5.03 21.69
N GLN A 367 17.28 4.26 20.63
CA GLN A 367 18.23 3.90 19.58
C GLN A 367 18.78 5.13 18.86
N TRP A 368 17.91 6.05 18.41
CA TRP A 368 18.41 7.28 17.77
C TRP A 368 19.20 8.15 18.74
N SER A 369 18.76 8.25 19.99
CA SER A 369 19.43 9.07 21.00
C SER A 369 20.84 8.59 21.32
N SER A 370 21.12 7.29 21.22
CA SER A 370 22.48 6.74 21.43
C SER A 370 23.48 7.14 20.33
N LEU A 371 23.00 7.67 19.20
CA LEU A 371 23.83 8.15 18.10
C LEU A 371 24.24 9.63 18.22
N LYS A 372 23.90 10.29 19.33
CA LYS A 372 24.27 11.69 19.56
C LYS A 372 25.79 11.87 19.48
N GLY A 373 26.23 12.88 18.72
CA GLY A 373 27.66 13.16 18.47
C GLY A 373 28.33 12.24 17.44
N LYS A 374 27.59 11.28 16.86
CA LYS A 374 28.05 10.43 15.74
C LYS A 374 27.40 10.78 14.41
N ILE A 375 26.34 11.57 14.46
CA ILE A 375 25.60 12.11 13.31
C ILE A 375 25.68 13.64 13.39
N ASP A 376 25.70 14.29 12.23
CA ASP A 376 25.57 15.75 12.13
C ASP A 376 24.39 16.28 12.97
N GLU A 377 24.59 17.37 13.69
CA GLU A 377 23.65 17.83 14.72
C GLU A 377 22.30 18.27 14.13
N ASP A 378 22.28 18.84 12.91
CA ASP A 378 21.05 19.28 12.26
C ASP A 378 20.20 18.08 11.84
N ILE A 379 20.84 17.05 11.26
CA ILE A 379 20.15 15.79 10.90
C ILE A 379 19.69 15.05 12.16
N TYR A 380 20.57 14.95 13.17
CA TYR A 380 20.27 14.32 14.45
C TYR A 380 19.03 14.96 15.10
N SER A 381 19.02 16.28 15.18
CA SER A 381 17.94 17.05 15.79
C SER A 381 16.61 16.90 15.04
N LEU A 382 16.65 16.95 13.70
CA LEU A 382 15.46 16.82 12.88
C LEU A 382 14.83 15.42 13.00
N VAL A 383 15.62 14.35 12.94
CA VAL A 383 15.10 12.99 13.13
C VAL A 383 14.57 12.81 14.56
N LEU A 384 15.27 13.34 15.58
CA LEU A 384 14.81 13.27 16.96
C LEU A 384 13.46 14.00 17.16
N GLU A 385 13.25 15.14 16.51
CA GLU A 385 11.97 15.85 16.50
C GLU A 385 10.85 14.99 15.89
N LYS A 386 11.10 14.38 14.72
CA LYS A 386 10.13 13.48 14.06
C LYS A 386 9.78 12.28 14.91
N LEU A 387 10.76 11.64 15.55
CA LEU A 387 10.51 10.52 16.45
C LEU A 387 9.71 10.92 17.71
N ARG A 388 9.87 12.16 18.20
CA ARG A 388 9.04 12.69 19.30
C ARG A 388 7.59 12.93 18.85
N ILE A 389 7.40 13.46 17.65
CA ILE A 389 6.09 13.57 16.99
C ILE A 389 5.46 12.18 16.88
N GLN A 390 6.20 11.21 16.31
CA GLN A 390 5.76 9.83 16.20
C GLN A 390 5.35 9.22 17.55
N LEU A 391 6.10 9.48 18.64
CA LEU A 391 5.73 8.98 19.97
C LEU A 391 4.42 9.60 20.49
N ARG A 392 4.22 10.90 20.29
CA ARG A 392 2.97 11.57 20.67
C ARG A 392 1.80 10.96 19.90
N ASP A 393 1.96 10.82 18.59
CA ASP A 393 0.88 10.41 17.71
C ASP A 393 0.60 8.90 17.84
N ALA A 394 1.62 8.06 18.10
CA ALA A 394 1.42 6.64 18.42
C ALA A 394 0.62 6.43 19.72
N LYS A 395 0.79 7.31 20.72
CA LYS A 395 -0.05 7.27 21.95
C LYS A 395 -1.50 7.61 21.64
N GLU A 396 -1.73 8.63 20.81
CA GLU A 396 -3.07 9.02 20.38
C GLU A 396 -3.75 7.87 19.63
N TRP A 397 -3.06 7.28 18.66
CA TRP A 397 -3.48 6.09 17.93
C TRP A 397 -3.86 4.94 18.87
N ARG A 398 -2.96 4.56 19.78
CA ARG A 398 -3.23 3.51 20.78
C ARG A 398 -4.49 3.82 21.59
N ASP A 399 -4.60 5.03 22.13
CA ASP A 399 -5.67 5.37 23.06
C ASP A 399 -7.02 5.46 22.34
N VAL A 400 -7.07 6.09 21.17
CA VAL A 400 -8.31 6.19 20.36
C VAL A 400 -8.79 4.81 19.94
N ILE A 401 -7.93 3.96 19.38
CA ILE A 401 -8.34 2.65 18.88
C ILE A 401 -8.72 1.71 20.04
N ASN A 402 -7.92 1.64 21.10
CA ASN A 402 -8.24 0.80 22.26
C ASN A 402 -9.56 1.25 22.92
N THR A 403 -9.77 2.56 23.08
CA THR A 403 -11.03 3.09 23.62
C THR A 403 -12.22 2.83 22.71
N TYR A 404 -12.06 2.97 21.39
CA TYR A 404 -13.11 2.66 20.42
C TYR A 404 -13.58 1.20 20.57
N PHE A 405 -12.65 0.25 20.53
CA PHE A 405 -12.99 -1.16 20.65
C PHE A 405 -13.48 -1.53 22.04
N TYR A 406 -12.94 -0.92 23.10
CA TYR A 406 -13.47 -1.12 24.46
C TYR A 406 -14.93 -0.66 24.56
N ARG A 407 -15.25 0.53 24.05
CA ARG A 407 -16.62 1.07 24.08
C ARG A 407 -17.59 0.23 23.26
N LYS A 408 -17.13 -0.36 22.16
CA LYS A 408 -17.94 -1.27 21.33
C LYS A 408 -18.17 -2.62 21.99
N THR A 409 -17.16 -3.18 22.65
CA THR A 409 -17.21 -4.58 23.08
C THR A 409 -17.50 -4.78 24.56
N GLY A 410 -17.13 -3.82 25.40
CA GLY A 410 -17.08 -3.96 26.86
C GLY A 410 -16.00 -4.93 27.37
N ILE A 411 -15.19 -5.52 26.49
CA ILE A 411 -14.16 -6.51 26.83
C ILE A 411 -12.92 -5.78 27.35
N GLN A 412 -12.51 -6.08 28.59
CA GLN A 412 -11.33 -5.49 29.21
C GLN A 412 -10.02 -6.07 28.64
N ASP A 413 -8.95 -5.27 28.69
CA ASP A 413 -7.59 -5.77 28.50
C ASP A 413 -7.22 -6.77 29.61
N ILE A 414 -6.75 -7.97 29.26
CA ILE A 414 -6.41 -9.01 30.24
C ILE A 414 -5.24 -8.63 31.15
N TYR A 415 -4.40 -7.68 30.72
CA TYR A 415 -3.26 -7.19 31.49
C TYR A 415 -3.60 -5.97 32.36
N GLY A 416 -4.85 -5.48 32.32
CA GLY A 416 -5.29 -4.33 33.10
C GLY A 416 -4.57 -3.02 32.75
N ARG A 417 -3.99 -2.91 31.54
CA ARG A 417 -3.35 -1.67 31.10
C ARG A 417 -4.37 -0.56 30.89
N LYS A 418 -3.91 0.68 30.91
CA LYS A 418 -4.79 1.85 30.87
C LYS A 418 -5.49 1.98 29.51
N ILE A 419 -6.80 1.71 29.49
CA ILE A 419 -7.72 2.11 28.43
C ILE A 419 -8.62 3.21 28.99
N TYR A 420 -8.81 4.30 28.26
CA TYR A 420 -9.74 5.37 28.63
C TYR A 420 -11.16 4.92 28.32
N LYS A 421 -12.05 4.96 29.32
CA LYS A 421 -13.39 4.36 29.22
C LYS A 421 -14.41 5.42 28.84
#